data_AF-A0A1I3JPD6-F1
#
_entry.id   AF-A0A1I3JPD6-F1
#
_cell.length_a   1.000
_cell.length_b   1.000
_cell.length_c   1.000
_cell.angle_alpha   90.00
_cell.angle_beta   90.00
_cell.angle_gamma   90.00
#
_symmetry.space_group_name_H-M   'P 1'
#
loop_
_entity.id
_entity.type
_entity.pdbx_description
1 polymer ?
#
loop_
_entity_poly.entity_id
_entity_poly.type
_entity_poly.pdbx_seq_one_letter_code
_entity_poly.pdbx_strand_id
1 'polypeptide(L)'
;MSENILSLEDLKFLEVLYHKYGLEFIKCDEAGIKINNQEQISQAKSIDSYDNMSYIAQISNKLKYRLDSNFQLNFSRGFNFDLQRI
;
A
#
# COMPACT_ATOMS: atom_id res chain seq x y z
N MET A 1 1.06 -10.84 -21.65
CA MET A 1 -0.13 -10.40 -20.89
C MET A 1 0.39 -9.84 -19.58
N SER A 2 0.33 -8.53 -19.36
CA SER A 2 0.79 -7.93 -18.11
C SER A 2 -0.21 -8.30 -17.02
N GLU A 3 0.09 -9.34 -16.25
CA GLU A 3 -0.62 -9.60 -15.00
C GLU A 3 -0.46 -8.36 -14.11
N ASN A 4 -1.54 -7.64 -13.86
CA ASN A 4 -1.52 -6.57 -12.88
C ASN A 4 -1.14 -7.20 -11.53
N ILE A 5 0.00 -6.78 -10.97
CA ILE A 5 0.52 -7.31 -9.70
C ILE A 5 -0.47 -7.07 -8.55
N LEU A 6 -1.29 -6.03 -8.70
CA LEU A 6 -2.37 -5.66 -7.79
C LEU A 6 -3.72 -5.99 -8.41
N SER A 7 -4.57 -6.67 -7.64
CA SER A 7 -5.97 -6.90 -7.98
C SER A 7 -6.77 -5.60 -7.93
N LEU A 8 -7.94 -5.58 -8.56
CA LEU A 8 -8.87 -4.45 -8.47
C LEU A 8 -9.27 -4.15 -7.01
N GLU A 9 -9.38 -5.18 -6.17
CA GLU A 9 -9.64 -5.05 -4.74
C GLU A 9 -8.46 -4.39 -4.00
N ASP A 10 -7.22 -4.78 -4.32
CA ASP A 10 -6.02 -4.16 -3.76
C ASP A 10 -5.99 -2.65 -4.09
N LEU A 11 -6.33 -2.29 -5.33
CA LEU A 11 -6.38 -0.89 -5.77
C LEU A 11 -7.48 -0.10 -5.07
N LYS A 12 -8.71 -0.63 -4.99
CA LYS A 12 -9.81 0.03 -4.26
C LYS A 12 -9.48 0.25 -2.79
N PHE A 13 -8.83 -0.72 -2.15
CA PHE A 13 -8.40 -0.58 -0.77
C PHE A 13 -7.40 0.57 -0.61
N LEU A 14 -6.36 0.63 -1.45
CA LEU A 14 -5.38 1.71 -1.43
C LEU A 14 -6.02 3.08 -1.72
N GLU A 15 -7.02 3.14 -2.60
CA GLU A 15 -7.77 4.36 -2.93
C GLU A 15 -8.52 4.88 -1.70
N VAL A 16 -9.18 3.99 -0.96
CA VAL A 16 -9.88 4.38 0.27
C VAL A 16 -8.88 4.86 1.31
N LEU A 17 -7.72 4.21 1.46
CA LEU A 17 -6.67 4.67 2.36
C LEU A 17 -6.12 6.05 1.97
N TYR A 18 -5.89 6.28 0.68
CA TYR A 18 -5.45 7.56 0.14
C TYR A 18 -6.47 8.67 0.45
N HIS A 19 -7.75 8.45 0.12
CA HIS A 19 -8.77 9.49 0.25
C HIS A 19 -9.26 9.72 1.68
N LYS A 20 -9.40 8.67 2.50
CA LYS A 20 -9.98 8.78 3.85
C LYS A 20 -8.94 8.99 4.95
N TYR A 21 -7.77 8.39 4.79
CA TYR A 21 -6.73 8.39 5.84
C TYR A 21 -5.44 9.09 5.39
N GLY A 22 -5.45 9.65 4.18
CA GLY A 22 -4.34 10.42 3.65
C GLY A 22 -3.10 9.58 3.46
N LEU A 23 -3.20 8.33 3.00
CA LEU A 23 -2.04 7.52 2.65
C LEU A 23 -1.27 8.19 1.50
N GLU A 24 -0.02 8.59 1.72
CA GLU A 24 0.84 9.29 0.76
C GLU A 24 1.98 8.40 0.27
N PHE A 25 2.49 7.49 1.10
CA PHE A 25 3.51 6.53 0.66
C PHE A 25 3.41 5.18 1.37
N ILE A 26 3.86 4.14 0.68
CA ILE A 26 4.16 2.83 1.26
C ILE A 26 5.59 2.48 0.89
N LYS A 27 6.46 2.41 1.90
CA LYS A 27 7.83 1.96 1.77
C LYS A 27 7.94 0.53 2.27
N CYS A 28 8.54 -0.34 1.47
CA CYS A 28 8.84 -1.71 1.85
C CYS A 28 10.35 -1.95 1.73
N ASP A 29 11.00 -2.15 2.87
CA ASP A 29 12.45 -2.42 2.96
C ASP A 29 12.73 -3.68 3.81
N GLU A 30 13.98 -3.92 4.17
CA GLU A 30 14.37 -5.04 5.05
C GLU A 30 13.90 -4.87 6.50
N ALA A 31 13.64 -3.64 6.94
CA ALA A 31 13.11 -3.34 8.27
C ALA A 31 11.58 -3.49 8.35
N GLY A 32 10.92 -3.75 7.21
CA GLY A 32 9.49 -4.03 7.11
C GLY A 32 8.76 -3.00 6.24
N ILE A 33 7.52 -2.71 6.61
CA ILE A 33 6.64 -1.81 5.86
C ILE A 33 6.42 -0.55 6.66
N LYS A 34 6.66 0.59 6.03
CA LYS A 34 6.44 1.92 6.59
C LYS A 34 5.44 2.66 5.73
N ILE A 35 4.47 3.26 6.37
CA ILE A 35 3.50 4.14 5.72
C ILE A 35 3.49 5.49 6.44
N ASN A 36 3.06 6.53 5.76
CA ASN A 36 2.72 7.76 6.45
C ASN A 36 1.45 7.54 7.30
N ASN A 37 1.29 8.34 8.35
CA ASN A 37 0.09 8.30 9.22
C ASN A 37 -0.25 6.90 9.77
N GLN A 38 0.78 6.06 10.02
CA GLN A 38 0.60 4.68 10.46
C GLN A 38 -0.34 4.57 11.66
N GLU A 39 -0.25 5.45 12.65
CA GLU A 39 -1.14 5.46 13.82
C GLU A 39 -2.62 5.66 13.43
N GLN A 40 -2.90 6.60 12.52
CA GLN A 40 -4.27 6.89 12.08
C GLN A 40 -4.84 5.75 11.23
N ILE A 41 -4.03 5.16 10.35
CA ILE A 41 -4.43 4.05 9.48
C ILE A 41 -4.59 2.74 10.29
N SER A 42 -3.78 2.55 11.33
CA SER A 42 -3.90 1.38 12.23
C SER A 42 -5.11 1.49 13.16
N GLN A 43 -5.47 2.71 13.59
CA GLN A 43 -6.64 2.96 14.45
C GLN A 43 -7.94 3.13 13.66
N ALA A 44 -7.84 3.39 12.36
CA ALA A 44 -8.99 3.43 11.47
C ALA A 44 -9.76 2.13 11.55
N LYS A 45 -11.05 2.22 11.93
CA LYS A 45 -11.97 1.07 11.86
C LYS A 45 -11.85 0.45 10.47
N SER A 46 -11.39 -0.80 10.45
CA SER A 46 -11.30 -1.65 9.26
C SER A 46 -12.52 -1.43 8.38
N ILE A 47 -12.27 -1.09 7.11
CA ILE A 47 -13.33 -0.85 6.12
C ILE A 47 -14.18 -2.12 5.92
N ASP A 48 -13.57 -3.29 6.14
CA ASP A 48 -14.20 -4.60 6.16
C ASP A 48 -13.37 -5.47 7.11
N SER A 49 -13.89 -5.94 8.25
CA SER A 49 -13.45 -7.03 9.17
C SER A 49 -11.95 -7.48 9.29
N TYR A 50 -11.00 -6.74 8.73
CA TYR A 50 -9.61 -7.08 8.47
C TYR A 50 -8.73 -5.92 8.90
N ASP A 51 -7.62 -6.23 9.54
CA ASP A 51 -6.64 -5.24 9.95
C ASP A 51 -6.02 -4.53 8.73
N ASN A 52 -6.10 -3.19 8.67
CA ASN A 52 -5.63 -2.40 7.53
C ASN A 52 -4.13 -2.64 7.28
N MET A 53 -3.33 -2.75 8.35
CA MET A 53 -1.88 -2.97 8.24
C MET A 53 -1.58 -4.37 7.69
N SER A 54 -2.35 -5.38 8.09
CA SER A 54 -2.24 -6.73 7.53
C SER A 54 -2.50 -6.76 6.02
N TYR A 55 -3.49 -6.01 5.52
CA TYR A 55 -3.78 -5.97 4.09
C TYR A 55 -2.72 -5.18 3.30
N ILE A 56 -2.24 -4.04 3.83
CA ILE A 56 -1.08 -3.32 3.28
C ILE A 56 0.14 -4.25 3.23
N ALA A 57 0.32 -5.11 4.23
CA ALA A 57 1.41 -6.07 4.27
C ALA A 57 1.32 -7.14 3.17
N GLN A 58 0.12 -7.65 2.90
CA GLN A 58 -0.10 -8.57 1.79
C GLN A 58 0.21 -7.90 0.44
N ILE A 59 -0.29 -6.69 0.22
CA ILE A 59 -0.01 -5.90 -0.99
C ILE A 59 1.49 -5.67 -1.17
N SER A 60 2.16 -5.26 -0.09
CA SER A 60 3.60 -4.97 -0.13
C SER A 60 4.42 -6.22 -0.39
N ASN A 61 4.04 -7.37 0.18
CA ASN A 61 4.71 -8.64 -0.08
C ASN A 61 4.51 -9.12 -1.53
N LYS A 62 3.31 -8.97 -2.10
CA LYS A 62 3.06 -9.27 -3.53
C LYS A 62 4.00 -8.44 -4.43
N LEU A 63 4.12 -7.15 -4.14
CA LEU A 63 5.01 -6.25 -4.87
C LEU A 63 6.48 -6.59 -4.66
N LYS A 64 6.93 -6.80 -3.41
CA LYS A 64 8.33 -7.17 -3.10
C LYS A 64 8.73 -8.45 -3.80
N TYR A 65 7.86 -9.46 -3.79
CA TYR A 65 8.10 -10.75 -4.46
C TYR A 65 8.24 -10.60 -5.98
N ARG A 66 7.43 -9.74 -6.61
CA ARG A 66 7.50 -9.51 -8.07
C ARG A 66 8.63 -8.58 -8.48
N LEU A 67 9.01 -7.63 -7.63
CA LEU A 67 10.05 -6.63 -7.92
C LEU A 67 11.45 -7.13 -7.54
N ASP A 68 11.54 -8.12 -6.65
CA ASP A 68 12.79 -8.63 -6.06
C ASP A 68 13.71 -7.50 -5.57
N SER A 69 13.10 -6.50 -4.93
CA SER A 69 13.78 -5.28 -4.53
C SER A 69 12.99 -4.53 -3.47
N ASN A 70 13.68 -3.70 -2.69
CA ASN A 70 13.03 -2.73 -1.83
C ASN A 70 12.39 -1.65 -2.70
N PHE A 71 11.25 -1.14 -2.28
CA PHE A 71 10.52 -0.16 -3.07
C PHE A 71 9.76 0.84 -2.18
N GLN A 72 9.42 1.96 -2.80
CA GLN A 72 8.52 2.95 -2.25
C GLN A 72 7.46 3.28 -3.28
N LEU A 73 6.20 3.06 -2.92
CA LEU A 73 5.05 3.61 -3.61
C LEU A 73 4.83 5.03 -3.11
N ASN A 74 4.76 5.99 -4.02
CA ASN A 74 4.39 7.36 -3.72
C ASN A 74 3.06 7.65 -4.38
N PHE A 75 2.04 7.94 -3.58
CA PHE A 75 0.73 8.30 -4.07
C PHE A 75 0.68 9.80 -4.39
N SER A 76 0.09 10.13 -5.52
CA SER A 76 -0.08 11.49 -6.02
C SER A 76 -1.56 11.78 -6.28
N ARG A 77 -1.87 13.04 -6.62
CA ARG A 77 -3.26 13.52 -6.74
C ARG A 77 -4.07 12.66 -7.71
N GLY A 78 -5.30 12.34 -7.30
CA GLY A 78 -6.23 11.53 -8.09
C GLY A 78 -5.98 10.03 -8.02
N PHE A 79 -5.39 9.54 -6.92
CA PHE A 79 -5.06 8.13 -6.71
C PHE A 79 -4.16 7.55 -7.83
N ASN A 80 -3.19 8.34 -8.26
CA ASN A 80 -2.08 7.85 -9.06
C ASN A 80 -0.94 7.44 -8.11
N PHE A 81 -0.10 6.51 -8.51
CA PHE A 81 1.07 6.15 -7.72
C PHE A 81 2.27 5.80 -8.59
N ASP A 82 3.43 6.23 -8.12
CA ASP A 82 4.72 5.91 -8.72
C ASP A 82 5.46 4.89 -7.87
N LEU A 83 6.03 3.89 -8.53
CA LEU A 83 6.85 2.89 -7.87
C LEU A 83 8.33 3.23 -8.07
N GLN A 84 9.02 3.50 -6.97
CA GLN A 84 10.45 3.75 -6.96
C GLN A 84 11.18 2.59 -6.27
N ARG A 85 12.19 2.01 -6.93
CA ARG A 85 13.09 1.04 -6.29
C ARG A 85 14.13 1.77 -5.45
N ILE A 86 14.48 1.21 -4.29
CA ILE A 86 15.39 1.81 -3.29
C ILE A 86 16.43 0.82 -2.79
#